data_AF-A0A1G2XDN2-F1
#
_entry.id   AF-A0A1G2XDN2-F1
#
_cell.length_a   1.000
_cell.length_b   1.000
_cell.length_c   1.000
_cell.angle_alpha   90.00
_cell.angle_beta   90.00
_cell.angle_gamma   90.00
#
_symmetry.space_group_name_H-M   'P 1'
#
loop_
_entity.id
_entity.type
_entity.pdbx_description
1 polymer ?
#
loop_
_entity_poly.entity_id
_entity_poly.type
_entity_poly.pdbx_seq_one_letter_code
_entity_poly.pdbx_strand_id
1 'polypeptide(L)'
;MNESEMEMWKEKNRRELAQYNAEVMGNLEMFRSLVSTGENALKSVILINGGAAVALLAFIGSIWDKSTNDITSKILLLISMAGFVFGTFLGGVSASFTYLTQYLYSKQKQRKADVLGVICDILIFISYAVFVIASIFAFCAFWFQLVRNT
;
A
#
# COMPACT_ATOMS: atom_id res chain seq x y z
N MET A 1 53.27 -26.23 -7.51
CA MET A 1 52.61 -25.07 -6.90
C MET A 1 53.49 -24.62 -5.76
N ASN A 2 54.16 -23.48 -5.95
CA ASN A 2 55.09 -22.93 -4.98
C ASN A 2 54.32 -22.21 -3.86
N GLU A 3 54.96 -21.96 -2.72
CA GLU A 3 54.32 -21.38 -1.53
C GLU A 3 53.67 -20.02 -1.81
N SER A 4 54.34 -19.16 -2.58
CA SER A 4 53.81 -17.86 -3.02
C SER A 4 52.57 -17.98 -3.92
N GLU A 5 52.50 -19.00 -4.78
CA GLU A 5 51.34 -19.24 -5.65
C GLU A 5 50.12 -19.69 -4.83
N MET A 6 50.35 -20.49 -3.78
CA MET A 6 49.28 -20.87 -2.84
C MET A 6 48.74 -19.67 -2.06
N GLU A 7 49.61 -18.76 -1.62
CA GLU A 7 49.17 -17.55 -0.93
C GLU A 7 48.35 -16.64 -1.85
N MET A 8 48.81 -16.39 -3.07
CA MET A 8 48.04 -15.62 -4.05
C MET A 8 46.69 -16.26 -4.38
N TRP A 9 46.65 -17.59 -4.51
CA TRP A 9 45.40 -18.31 -4.74
C TRP A 9 44.43 -18.18 -3.57
N LYS A 10 44.92 -18.32 -2.33
CA LYS A 10 44.10 -18.13 -1.11
C LYS A 10 43.55 -16.72 -1.03
N GLU A 11 44.38 -15.71 -1.30
CA GLU A 11 43.95 -14.31 -1.24
C GLU A 11 42.96 -13.97 -2.35
N LYS A 12 43.16 -14.47 -3.58
CA LYS A 12 42.18 -14.31 -4.66
C LYS A 12 40.83 -14.95 -4.28
N ASN A 13 40.85 -16.18 -3.80
CA ASN A 13 39.65 -16.90 -3.38
C ASN A 13 38.94 -16.18 -2.21
N ARG A 14 39.71 -15.64 -1.25
CA ARG A 14 39.18 -14.84 -0.13
C ARG A 14 38.50 -13.57 -0.64
N ARG A 15 39.10 -12.88 -1.62
CA ARG A 15 38.52 -11.68 -2.25
C ARG A 15 37.23 -12.00 -3.01
N GLU A 16 37.23 -13.06 -3.80
CA GLU A 16 36.04 -13.50 -4.55
C GLU A 16 34.91 -13.86 -3.59
N LEU A 17 35.19 -14.62 -2.53
CA LEU A 17 34.20 -14.95 -1.50
C LEU A 17 33.70 -13.70 -0.77
N ALA A 18 34.58 -12.75 -0.45
CA ALA A 18 34.19 -11.50 0.20
C ALA A 18 33.29 -10.64 -0.70
N GLN A 19 33.60 -10.55 -2.00
CA GLN A 19 32.77 -9.84 -2.98
C GLN A 19 31.40 -10.51 -3.16
N TYR A 20 31.37 -11.82 -3.33
CA TYR A 20 30.13 -12.58 -3.43
C TYR A 20 29.25 -12.42 -2.19
N ASN A 21 29.84 -12.54 -1.00
CA ASN A 21 29.11 -12.35 0.25
C ASN A 21 28.59 -10.91 0.39
N ALA A 22 29.37 -9.91 0.02
CA ALA A 22 28.93 -8.52 0.04
C ALA A 22 27.74 -8.27 -0.92
N GLU A 23 27.76 -8.87 -2.11
CA GLU A 23 26.66 -8.77 -3.07
C GLU A 23 25.39 -9.46 -2.55
N VAL A 24 25.50 -10.69 -2.03
CA VAL A 24 24.36 -11.42 -1.45
C VAL A 24 23.77 -10.66 -0.27
N MET A 25 24.62 -10.11 0.61
CA MET A 25 24.17 -9.30 1.75
C MET A 25 23.46 -8.02 1.30
N GLY A 26 24.03 -7.30 0.33
CA GLY A 26 23.43 -6.09 -0.22
C GLY A 26 22.07 -6.35 -0.88
N ASN A 27 21.96 -7.41 -1.67
CA ASN A 27 20.70 -7.83 -2.30
C ASN A 27 19.63 -8.20 -1.26
N LEU A 28 20.03 -8.90 -0.19
CA LEU A 28 19.12 -9.26 0.91
C LEU A 28 18.63 -8.03 1.68
N GLU A 29 19.52 -7.08 1.96
CA GLU A 29 19.17 -5.83 2.63
C GLU A 29 18.24 -4.97 1.79
N MET A 30 18.53 -4.82 0.49
CA MET A 30 17.65 -4.14 -0.45
C MET A 30 16.27 -4.79 -0.51
N PHE A 31 16.19 -6.12 -0.59
CA PHE A 31 14.92 -6.84 -0.58
C PHE A 31 14.11 -6.60 0.70
N ARG A 32 14.76 -6.64 1.87
CA ARG A 32 14.11 -6.33 3.15
C ARG A 32 13.58 -4.89 3.21
N SER A 33 14.36 -3.93 2.69
CA SER A 33 13.94 -2.54 2.58
C SER A 33 12.70 -2.38 1.69
N LEU A 34 12.66 -3.06 0.54
CA LEU A 34 11.51 -3.05 -0.36
C LEU A 34 10.25 -3.62 0.32
N VAL A 35 10.36 -4.76 1.00
CA VAL A 35 9.24 -5.36 1.74
C VAL A 35 8.74 -4.41 2.84
N SER A 36 9.65 -3.83 3.62
CA SER A 36 9.28 -2.88 4.69
C SER A 36 8.61 -1.63 4.14
N THR A 37 9.09 -1.09 3.01
CA THR A 37 8.50 0.08 2.37
C THR A 37 7.11 -0.23 1.82
N GLY A 38 6.93 -1.40 1.21
CA GLY A 38 5.62 -1.88 0.74
C GLY A 38 4.61 -2.04 1.89
N GLU A 39 5.03 -2.62 3.02
CA GLU A 39 4.18 -2.75 4.21
C GLU A 39 3.75 -1.37 4.75
N ASN A 40 4.66 -0.39 4.76
CA ASN A 40 4.34 0.97 5.17
C ASN A 40 3.35 1.65 4.21
N ALA A 41 3.53 1.49 2.90
CA ALA A 41 2.60 2.03 1.90
C ALA A 41 1.19 1.44 2.06
N LEU A 42 1.12 0.14 2.37
CA LEU A 42 -0.13 -0.58 2.59
C LEU A 42 -0.83 -0.14 3.88
N LYS A 43 -0.10 -0.03 4.99
CA LYS A 43 -0.63 0.53 6.25
C LYS A 43 -1.15 1.95 6.04
N SER A 44 -0.40 2.77 5.31
CA SER A 44 -0.80 4.14 4.97
C SER A 44 -2.12 4.17 4.20
N VAL A 45 -2.25 3.39 3.13
CA VAL A 45 -3.47 3.42 2.29
C VAL A 45 -4.71 2.91 3.03
N ILE A 46 -4.55 1.91 3.90
CA ILE A 46 -5.61 1.42 4.79
C ILE A 46 -6.00 2.48 5.81
N LEU A 47 -5.01 3.14 6.42
CA LEU A 47 -5.23 4.15 7.46
C LEU A 47 -5.94 5.39 6.92
N ILE A 48 -5.49 5.95 5.79
CA ILE A 48 -6.10 7.17 5.24
C ILE A 48 -7.53 6.92 4.77
N ASN A 49 -7.78 5.80 4.09
CA ASN A 49 -9.12 5.45 3.64
C ASN A 49 -10.02 5.08 4.83
N GLY A 50 -9.55 4.22 5.73
CA GLY A 50 -10.33 3.77 6.88
C GLY A 50 -10.64 4.91 7.84
N GLY A 51 -9.65 5.76 8.11
CA GLY A 51 -9.80 6.95 8.93
C GLY A 51 -10.80 7.94 8.33
N ALA A 52 -10.73 8.19 7.02
CA ALA A 52 -11.68 9.06 6.33
C ALA A 52 -13.10 8.48 6.32
N ALA A 53 -13.25 7.17 6.12
CA ALA A 53 -14.53 6.48 6.19
C ALA A 53 -15.18 6.62 7.58
N VAL A 54 -14.42 6.38 8.65
CA VAL A 54 -14.90 6.51 10.04
C VAL A 54 -15.26 7.96 10.35
N ALA A 55 -14.43 8.93 9.92
CA ALA A 55 -14.70 10.35 10.13
C ALA A 55 -16.00 10.80 9.42
N LEU A 56 -16.21 10.37 8.17
CA LEU A 56 -17.45 10.66 7.46
C LEU A 56 -18.65 9.95 8.08
N LEU A 57 -18.52 8.70 8.51
CA LEU A 57 -19.61 7.97 9.18
C LEU A 57 -20.06 8.67 10.46
N ALA A 58 -19.09 9.13 11.28
CA ALA A 58 -19.37 9.91 12.48
C ALA A 58 -20.04 11.26 12.16
N PHE A 59 -19.54 11.97 11.15
CA PHE A 59 -20.12 13.23 10.70
C PHE A 59 -21.56 13.04 10.21
N ILE A 60 -21.80 12.10 9.28
CA ILE A 60 -23.12 11.78 8.73
C ILE A 60 -24.09 11.40 9.85
N GLY A 61 -23.67 10.56 10.80
CA GLY A 61 -24.50 10.18 11.96
C GLY A 61 -24.95 11.38 12.80
N SER A 62 -24.13 12.43 12.89
CA SER A 62 -24.47 13.64 13.65
C SER A 62 -25.47 14.59 12.97
N ILE A 63 -25.63 14.46 11.64
CA ILE A 63 -26.47 15.35 10.82
C ILE A 63 -27.66 14.65 10.14
N TRP A 64 -27.77 13.31 10.24
CA TRP A 64 -28.76 12.53 9.50
C TRP A 64 -30.22 12.95 9.76
N ASP A 65 -30.56 13.22 11.02
CA ASP A 65 -31.92 13.63 11.44
C ASP A 65 -32.12 15.15 11.46
N LYS A 66 -31.05 15.93 11.29
CA LYS A 66 -31.14 17.40 11.21
C LYS A 66 -31.46 17.73 9.76
N SER A 67 -32.63 18.33 9.53
CA SER A 67 -33.30 18.60 8.24
C SER A 67 -32.47 19.41 7.21
N THR A 68 -31.31 18.91 6.84
CA THR A 68 -30.52 19.38 5.71
C THR A 68 -31.24 18.91 4.46
N ASN A 69 -32.03 19.80 3.86
CA ASN A 69 -32.79 19.54 2.63
C ASN A 69 -31.90 19.39 1.38
N ASP A 70 -30.57 19.42 1.54
CA ASP A 70 -29.63 19.24 0.45
C ASP A 70 -29.34 17.77 0.18
N ILE A 71 -30.22 17.17 -0.64
CA ILE A 71 -30.10 15.80 -1.15
C ILE A 71 -28.78 15.60 -1.89
N THR A 72 -28.29 16.61 -2.62
CA THR A 72 -27.06 16.53 -3.42
C THR A 72 -25.84 16.32 -2.51
N SER A 73 -25.71 17.12 -1.45
CA SER A 73 -24.62 16.99 -0.49
C SER A 73 -24.65 15.64 0.24
N LYS A 74 -25.84 15.14 0.60
CA LYS A 74 -25.98 13.80 1.21
C LYS A 74 -25.52 12.69 0.28
N ILE A 75 -25.92 12.71 -0.99
CA ILE A 75 -25.50 11.71 -1.98
C ILE A 75 -23.99 11.73 -2.17
N LEU A 76 -23.38 12.91 -2.31
CA LEU A 76 -21.94 13.05 -2.46
C LEU A 76 -21.16 12.52 -1.24
N LEU A 77 -21.62 12.78 -0.03
CA LEU A 77 -21.02 12.22 1.20
C LEU A 77 -21.12 10.69 1.26
N LEU A 78 -22.26 10.12 0.87
CA LEU A 78 -22.44 8.66 0.82
C LEU A 78 -21.54 8.00 -0.22
N ILE A 79 -21.41 8.60 -1.42
CA ILE A 79 -20.50 8.13 -2.47
C ILE A 79 -19.04 8.19 -1.97
N SER A 80 -18.67 9.28 -1.30
CA SER A 80 -17.33 9.45 -0.74
C SER A 80 -17.03 8.41 0.33
N MET A 81 -17.97 8.17 1.25
CA MET A 81 -17.85 7.15 2.29
C MET A 81 -17.71 5.75 1.68
N ALA A 82 -18.53 5.41 0.68
CA ALA A 82 -18.43 4.14 -0.04
C ALA A 82 -17.06 4.00 -0.73
N GLY A 83 -16.55 5.07 -1.34
CA GLY A 83 -15.21 5.12 -1.93
C GLY A 83 -14.12 4.84 -0.90
N PHE A 84 -14.15 5.48 0.26
CA PHE A 84 -13.18 5.23 1.33
C PHE A 84 -13.26 3.81 1.89
N VAL A 85 -14.46 3.26 2.09
CA VAL A 85 -14.63 1.86 2.51
C VAL A 85 -14.05 0.91 1.45
N PHE A 86 -14.34 1.16 0.18
CA PHE A 86 -13.82 0.37 -0.94
C PHE A 86 -12.29 0.46 -1.03
N GLY A 87 -11.71 1.65 -0.92
CA GLY A 87 -10.26 1.86 -0.88
C GLY A 87 -9.60 1.10 0.28
N THR A 88 -10.21 1.15 1.47
CA THR A 88 -9.75 0.38 2.65
C THR A 88 -9.78 -1.12 2.38
N PHE A 89 -10.87 -1.62 1.78
CA PHE A 89 -11.03 -3.02 1.42
C PHE A 89 -9.96 -3.49 0.43
N LEU A 90 -9.68 -2.71 -0.63
CA LEU A 90 -8.62 -3.02 -1.58
C LEU A 90 -7.24 -3.10 -0.90
N GLY A 91 -6.97 -2.19 0.04
CA GLY A 91 -5.76 -2.22 0.87
C GLY A 91 -5.66 -3.52 1.70
N GLY A 92 -6.75 -3.93 2.36
CA GLY A 92 -6.82 -5.17 3.13
C GLY A 92 -6.65 -6.44 2.28
N VAL A 93 -7.23 -6.47 1.08
CA VAL A 93 -7.05 -7.58 0.12
C VAL A 93 -5.60 -7.65 -0.34
N SER A 94 -4.98 -6.51 -0.67
CA SER A 94 -3.56 -6.46 -1.03
C SER A 94 -2.65 -6.91 0.12
N ALA A 95 -3.00 -6.59 1.38
CA ALA A 95 -2.33 -7.13 2.58
C ALA A 95 -2.31 -8.67 2.59
N SER A 96 -3.49 -9.24 2.37
CA SER A 96 -3.72 -10.69 2.42
C SER A 96 -2.95 -11.39 1.30
N PHE A 97 -2.93 -10.81 0.10
CA PHE A 97 -2.18 -11.34 -1.03
C PHE A 97 -0.67 -11.14 -0.88
N THR A 98 -0.21 -10.09 -0.21
CA THR A 98 1.21 -9.91 0.11
C THR A 98 1.75 -11.06 0.96
N TYR A 99 0.97 -11.53 1.94
CA TYR A 99 1.32 -12.74 2.69
C TYR A 99 1.43 -13.98 1.77
N LEU A 100 0.47 -14.14 0.85
CA LEU A 100 0.49 -15.25 -0.10
C LEU A 100 1.68 -15.16 -1.08
N THR A 101 2.07 -13.96 -1.50
CA THR A 101 3.26 -13.68 -2.31
C THR A 101 4.52 -14.12 -1.58
N GLN A 102 4.69 -13.75 -0.31
CA GLN A 102 5.83 -14.18 0.53
C GLN A 102 5.86 -15.70 0.72
N TYR A 103 4.70 -16.32 0.94
CA TYR A 103 4.59 -17.78 1.03
C TYR A 103 5.02 -18.47 -0.28
N LEU A 104 4.65 -17.92 -1.45
CA LEU A 104 5.07 -18.46 -2.74
C LEU A 104 6.57 -18.30 -3.00
N TYR A 105 7.17 -17.18 -2.58
CA TYR A 105 8.63 -17.00 -2.61
C TYR A 105 9.33 -18.05 -1.73
N SER A 106 8.81 -18.34 -0.54
CA SER A 106 9.33 -19.42 0.33
C SER A 106 9.28 -20.80 -0.34
N LYS A 107 8.27 -21.06 -1.18
CA LYS A 107 8.14 -22.31 -1.94
C LYS A 107 8.90 -22.30 -3.28
N GLN A 108 9.78 -21.33 -3.51
CA GLN A 108 10.55 -21.14 -4.75
C GLN A 108 9.68 -21.01 -6.02
N LYS A 109 8.42 -20.57 -5.88
CA LYS A 109 7.50 -20.36 -7.01
C LYS A 109 7.55 -18.92 -7.54
N GLN A 110 8.75 -18.47 -7.93
CA GLN A 110 9.04 -17.06 -8.27
C GLN A 110 8.03 -16.46 -9.25
N ARG A 111 7.80 -17.08 -10.42
CA ARG A 111 6.86 -16.54 -11.44
C ARG A 111 5.45 -16.27 -10.91
N LYS A 112 4.93 -17.14 -10.02
CA LYS A 112 3.59 -16.94 -9.44
C LYS A 112 3.59 -15.85 -8.38
N ALA A 113 4.66 -15.77 -7.58
CA ALA A 113 4.85 -14.73 -6.59
C ALA A 113 4.95 -13.36 -7.27
N ASP A 114 5.71 -13.24 -8.35
CA ASP A 114 5.89 -11.98 -9.10
C ASP A 114 4.55 -11.48 -9.68
N VAL A 115 3.77 -12.36 -10.31
CA VAL A 115 2.44 -12.01 -10.84
C VAL A 115 1.50 -11.54 -9.72
N LEU A 116 1.50 -12.24 -8.59
CA LEU A 116 0.65 -11.86 -7.46
C LEU A 116 1.11 -10.54 -6.83
N GLY A 117 2.42 -10.29 -6.78
CA GLY A 117 3.01 -9.02 -6.34
C GLY A 117 2.56 -7.85 -7.22
N VAL A 118 2.64 -7.98 -8.55
CA VAL A 118 2.16 -6.95 -9.48
C VAL A 118 0.67 -6.67 -9.30
N ILE A 119 -0.15 -7.70 -9.05
CA ILE A 119 -1.57 -7.51 -8.73
C ILE A 119 -1.74 -6.72 -7.43
N CYS A 120 -0.96 -7.01 -6.38
CA CYS A 120 -1.00 -6.27 -5.11
C CYS A 120 -0.67 -4.79 -5.30
N ASP A 121 0.37 -4.49 -6.08
CA ASP A 121 0.79 -3.11 -6.38
C ASP A 121 -0.32 -2.36 -7.13
N ILE A 122 -0.92 -2.98 -8.15
CA ILE A 122 -2.04 -2.39 -8.90
C ILE A 122 -3.22 -2.10 -7.97
N LEU A 123 -3.58 -3.00 -7.06
CA LEU A 123 -4.65 -2.79 -6.09
C LEU A 123 -4.37 -1.59 -5.17
N ILE A 124 -3.12 -1.39 -4.76
CA ILE A 124 -2.71 -0.24 -3.94
C ILE A 124 -2.85 1.06 -4.73
N PHE A 125 -2.39 1.10 -5.97
CA PHE A 125 -2.54 2.29 -6.83
C PHE A 125 -4.01 2.64 -7.09
N ILE A 126 -4.85 1.62 -7.34
CA ILE A 126 -6.31 1.83 -7.48
C ILE A 126 -6.89 2.38 -6.17
N SER A 127 -6.49 1.84 -5.02
CA SER A 127 -6.95 2.33 -3.71
C SER A 127 -6.59 3.81 -3.48
N TYR A 128 -5.38 4.24 -3.86
CA TYR A 128 -5.00 5.67 -3.81
C TYR A 128 -5.83 6.53 -4.78
N ALA A 129 -6.08 6.06 -5.99
CA ALA A 129 -6.92 6.78 -6.94
C ALA A 129 -8.35 6.94 -6.42
N VAL A 130 -8.93 5.88 -5.84
CA VAL A 130 -10.24 5.91 -5.19
C VAL A 130 -10.25 6.89 -4.02
N PHE A 131 -9.20 6.91 -3.18
CA PHE A 131 -9.08 7.87 -2.08
C PHE A 131 -9.14 9.32 -2.58
N VAL A 132 -8.41 9.66 -3.65
CA VAL A 132 -8.42 11.00 -4.23
C VAL A 132 -9.81 11.36 -4.76
N ILE A 133 -10.43 10.47 -5.53
CA ILE A 133 -11.77 10.69 -6.10
C ILE A 133 -12.81 10.88 -5.00
N ALA A 134 -12.80 10.01 -3.98
CA ALA A 134 -13.70 10.12 -2.83
C ALA A 134 -13.49 11.41 -2.04
N SER A 135 -12.24 11.85 -1.89
CA SER A 135 -11.92 13.13 -1.23
C SER A 135 -12.46 14.34 -1.99
N ILE A 136 -12.41 14.32 -3.34
CA ILE A 136 -12.99 15.38 -4.18
C ILE A 136 -14.51 15.42 -3.99
N PHE A 137 -15.18 14.27 -3.99
CA PHE A 137 -16.64 14.24 -3.75
C PHE A 137 -17.01 14.75 -2.36
N ALA A 138 -16.25 14.38 -1.33
CA ALA A 138 -16.49 14.86 0.04
C ALA A 138 -16.31 16.38 0.10
N PHE A 139 -15.24 16.91 -0.49
CA PHE A 139 -14.98 18.33 -0.58
C PHE A 139 -16.12 19.08 -1.29
N CYS A 140 -16.56 18.59 -2.45
CA CYS A 140 -17.68 19.18 -3.19
C CYS A 140 -18.96 19.18 -2.36
N ALA A 141 -19.24 18.12 -1.60
CA ALA A 141 -20.42 18.05 -0.73
C ALA A 141 -20.40 19.16 0.34
N PHE A 142 -19.26 19.31 1.04
CA PHE A 142 -19.10 20.36 2.04
C PHE A 142 -19.20 21.76 1.42
N TRP A 143 -18.64 21.95 0.22
CA TRP A 143 -18.72 23.21 -0.51
C TRP A 143 -20.15 23.57 -0.88
N PHE A 144 -20.92 22.64 -1.46
CA PHE A 144 -22.34 22.88 -1.78
C PHE A 144 -23.18 23.19 -0.55
N GLN A 145 -22.93 22.47 0.55
CA GLN A 145 -23.61 22.73 1.81
C GLN A 145 -23.27 24.12 2.39
N LEU A 146 -22.03 24.59 2.23
CA LEU A 146 -21.62 25.91 2.69
C LEU A 146 -22.30 27.01 1.87
N VAL A 147 -22.24 26.92 0.53
CA VAL A 147 -22.80 27.94 -0.38
C VAL A 147 -24.32 28.08 -0.25
N ARG A 148 -25.04 27.01 0.06
CA ARG A 148 -26.51 27.08 0.26
C ARG A 148 -26.94 27.59 1.64
N ASN A 149 -26.05 27.60 2.61
CA ASN A 149 -26.34 28.04 3.99
C ASN A 149 -25.88 29.48 4.27
N THR A 150 -25.17 30.13 3.34
CA THR A 150 -24.83 31.56 3.34
C THR A 150 -25.83 32.38 2.55
#